data_AF-A0AAE4MT76-F1
#
_entry.id   AF-A0AAE4MT76-F1
#
_cell.length_a   1.000
_cell.length_b   1.000
_cell.length_c   1.000
_cell.angle_alpha   90.00
_cell.angle_beta   90.00
_cell.angle_gamma   90.00
#
_symmetry.space_group_name_H-M   'P 1'
#
loop_
_entity.id
_entity.type
_entity.pdbx_description
1 polymer ?
#
loop_
_entity_poly.entity_id
_entity_poly.type
_entity_poly.pdbx_seq_one_letter_code
_entity_poly.pdbx_strand_id
1 'polypeptide(L)'
;MKTSIMLAFLSVSLCTGSSFAASFDCNKSKNFAEKTICSDKKLSEDDEVLAKVYNLAKKVAHNKNGFDRLTKDLWDSRDLCTDYKCINDWYDTVFVAYDSVIKTNASDEVLNNIQKKYDESVTQKPSIINGAKNKKEAKDYSLYDSKDRAAPVEHNAILYKDTPEAFEFIDTLVGFVRQSSYKCDSVSSFIPMVSSNGFTLACNKFSYKYEIKNNGGNVSVSVDN
;
A
#
# COMPACT_ATOMS: atom_id res chain seq x y z
N MET A 1 67.87 -12.04 16.02
CA MET A 1 67.34 -10.96 15.16
C MET A 1 66.28 -11.55 14.24
N LYS A 2 65.07 -10.97 14.28
CA LYS A 2 64.01 -10.92 13.25
C LYS A 2 63.19 -12.21 12.99
N THR A 3 62.09 -12.32 13.73
CA THR A 3 60.88 -13.07 13.37
C THR A 3 60.16 -12.36 12.20
N SER A 4 59.86 -13.09 11.12
CA SER A 4 58.98 -12.58 10.05
C SER A 4 57.57 -13.11 10.27
N ILE A 5 56.70 -12.21 10.72
CA ILE A 5 55.25 -12.40 10.83
C ILE A 5 54.67 -12.03 9.47
N MET A 6 54.19 -13.02 8.71
CA MET A 6 53.39 -12.82 7.50
C MET A 6 51.92 -12.75 7.89
N LEU A 7 51.39 -11.52 8.02
CA LEU A 7 49.95 -11.24 8.11
C LEU A 7 49.31 -11.49 6.74
N ALA A 8 48.58 -12.60 6.60
CA ALA A 8 47.65 -12.79 5.49
C ALA A 8 46.33 -12.07 5.83
N PHE A 9 46.11 -10.90 5.23
CA PHE A 9 44.83 -10.20 5.24
C PHE A 9 43.81 -10.99 4.42
N LEU A 10 43.03 -11.86 5.07
CA LEU A 10 41.80 -12.39 4.48
C LEU A 10 40.70 -11.35 4.67
N SER A 11 40.55 -10.45 3.69
CA SER A 11 39.46 -9.47 3.65
C SER A 11 38.13 -10.20 3.40
N VAL A 12 37.50 -10.68 4.47
CA VAL A 12 36.11 -11.11 4.45
C VAL A 12 35.26 -9.86 4.28
N SER A 13 34.82 -9.57 3.05
CA SER A 13 33.75 -8.61 2.79
C SER A 13 32.46 -9.20 3.36
N LEU A 14 32.12 -8.81 4.60
CA LEU A 14 30.76 -8.95 5.10
C LEU A 14 29.89 -7.97 4.31
N CYS A 15 29.30 -8.45 3.22
CA CYS A 15 28.11 -7.83 2.66
C CYS A 15 26.99 -8.04 3.69
N THR A 16 26.89 -7.15 4.67
CA THR A 16 25.73 -7.06 5.55
C THR A 16 24.55 -6.63 4.70
N GLY A 17 23.85 -7.60 4.12
CA GLY A 17 22.59 -7.35 3.42
C GLY A 17 21.65 -6.63 4.38
N SER A 18 21.12 -5.49 3.94
CA SER A 18 20.10 -4.78 4.70
C SER A 18 18.84 -5.63 4.66
N SER A 19 18.61 -6.47 5.67
CA SER A 19 17.34 -7.16 5.82
C SER A 19 16.33 -6.13 6.28
N PHE A 20 15.36 -5.82 5.42
CA PHE A 20 14.17 -5.09 5.85
C PHE A 20 13.27 -6.05 6.62
N ALA A 21 12.45 -5.51 7.52
CA ALA A 21 11.50 -6.29 8.29
C ALA A 21 10.27 -6.52 7.40
N ALA A 22 10.17 -7.69 6.79
CA ALA A 22 8.91 -8.16 6.20
C ALA A 22 8.05 -8.78 7.32
N SER A 23 6.78 -9.08 7.05
CA SER A 23 5.90 -9.72 8.02
C SER A 23 6.24 -11.19 8.32
N PHE A 24 7.24 -11.74 7.61
CA PHE A 24 7.76 -13.09 7.77
C PHE A 24 9.29 -13.11 7.97
N ASP A 25 9.81 -14.27 8.37
CA ASP A 25 11.23 -14.47 8.62
C ASP A 25 12.03 -14.49 7.31
N CYS A 26 12.69 -13.38 6.98
CA CYS A 26 13.47 -13.24 5.75
C CYS A 26 14.60 -14.26 5.60
N ASN A 27 15.09 -14.84 6.70
CA ASN A 27 16.10 -15.90 6.65
C ASN A 27 15.54 -17.24 6.14
N LYS A 28 14.19 -17.36 6.07
CA LYS A 28 13.49 -18.54 5.58
C LYS A 28 12.87 -18.33 4.19
N SER A 29 13.12 -17.20 3.54
CA SER A 29 12.62 -16.90 2.19
C SER A 29 13.10 -17.93 1.16
N LYS A 30 12.18 -18.48 0.36
CA LYS A 30 12.46 -19.62 -0.54
C LYS A 30 12.44 -19.23 -2.01
N ASN A 31 11.36 -18.58 -2.43
CA ASN A 31 11.07 -18.29 -3.82
C ASN A 31 11.49 -16.86 -4.21
N PHE A 32 11.33 -16.54 -5.50
CA PHE A 32 11.68 -15.22 -6.03
C PHE A 32 10.92 -14.11 -5.29
N ALA A 33 9.62 -14.24 -5.13
CA ALA A 33 8.79 -13.23 -4.49
C ALA A 33 9.23 -12.93 -3.06
N GLU A 34 9.41 -13.94 -2.21
CA GLU A 34 9.82 -13.75 -0.82
C GLU A 34 11.20 -13.11 -0.69
N LYS A 35 12.16 -13.51 -1.55
CA LYS A 35 13.51 -12.93 -1.56
C LYS A 35 13.47 -11.46 -2.00
N THR A 36 12.67 -11.15 -3.01
CA THR A 36 12.50 -9.78 -3.49
C THR A 36 11.81 -8.92 -2.43
N ILE A 37 10.77 -9.42 -1.76
CA ILE A 37 10.10 -8.71 -0.65
C ILE A 37 11.10 -8.41 0.48
N CYS A 38 11.95 -9.36 0.87
CA CYS A 38 12.91 -9.17 1.94
C CYS A 38 14.08 -8.23 1.64
N SER A 39 14.38 -8.02 0.36
CA SER A 39 15.51 -7.19 -0.09
C SER A 39 15.09 -5.82 -0.61
N ASP A 40 13.80 -5.64 -0.94
CA ASP A 40 13.24 -4.38 -1.37
C ASP A 40 12.52 -3.66 -0.22
N LYS A 41 12.96 -2.43 0.08
CA LYS A 41 12.41 -1.65 1.19
C LYS A 41 10.91 -1.41 1.04
N LYS A 42 10.45 -1.08 -0.16
CA LYS A 42 9.04 -0.75 -0.41
C LYS A 42 8.17 -1.99 -0.23
N LEU A 43 8.54 -3.10 -0.86
CA LEU A 43 7.76 -4.34 -0.76
C LEU A 43 7.77 -4.90 0.67
N SER A 44 8.88 -4.76 1.40
CA SER A 44 8.94 -5.13 2.82
C SER A 44 7.98 -4.29 3.68
N GLU A 45 7.90 -2.97 3.44
CA GLU A 45 6.95 -2.09 4.13
C GLU A 45 5.50 -2.42 3.76
N ASP A 46 5.21 -2.70 2.49
CA ASP A 46 3.89 -3.15 2.03
C ASP A 46 3.49 -4.48 2.69
N ASP A 47 4.44 -5.40 2.89
CA ASP A 47 4.21 -6.69 3.57
C ASP A 47 3.83 -6.52 5.06
N GLU A 48 4.50 -5.62 5.78
CA GLU A 48 4.15 -5.29 7.17
C GLU A 48 2.74 -4.69 7.28
N VAL A 49 2.36 -3.83 6.33
CA VAL A 49 1.02 -3.24 6.26
C VAL A 49 -0.01 -4.33 5.94
N LEU A 50 0.27 -5.18 4.96
CA LEU A 50 -0.61 -6.28 4.57
C LEU A 50 -0.90 -7.22 5.73
N ALA A 51 0.09 -7.54 6.57
CA ALA A 51 -0.12 -8.37 7.75
C ALA A 51 -1.18 -7.80 8.71
N LYS A 52 -1.25 -6.48 8.87
CA LYS A 52 -2.27 -5.83 9.69
C LYS A 52 -3.65 -5.97 9.06
N VAL A 53 -3.75 -5.72 7.75
CA VAL A 53 -5.01 -5.82 6.99
C VAL A 53 -5.52 -7.26 6.98
N TYR A 54 -4.66 -8.23 6.72
CA TYR A 54 -4.96 -9.66 6.79
C TYR A 54 -5.50 -10.07 8.16
N ASN A 55 -4.82 -9.69 9.25
CA ASN A 55 -5.24 -10.04 10.60
C ASN A 55 -6.64 -9.51 10.93
N LEU A 56 -6.94 -8.30 10.43
CA LEU A 56 -8.26 -7.71 10.59
C LEU A 56 -9.31 -8.43 9.75
N ALA A 57 -9.05 -8.65 8.46
CA ALA A 57 -9.93 -9.39 7.56
C ALA A 57 -10.24 -10.79 8.11
N LYS A 58 -9.22 -11.48 8.61
CA LYS A 58 -9.36 -12.78 9.28
C LYS A 58 -10.26 -12.71 10.51
N LYS A 59 -10.13 -11.65 11.32
CA LYS A 59 -10.94 -11.47 12.53
C LYS A 59 -12.41 -11.33 12.18
N VAL A 60 -12.73 -10.46 11.22
CA VAL A 60 -14.12 -10.09 10.89
C VAL A 60 -14.81 -11.04 9.91
N ALA A 61 -14.06 -11.82 9.11
CA ALA A 61 -14.65 -12.78 8.18
C ALA A 61 -15.63 -13.75 8.86
N HIS A 62 -16.89 -13.78 8.41
CA HIS A 62 -17.88 -14.75 8.92
C HIS A 62 -17.66 -16.16 8.37
N ASN A 63 -17.39 -16.28 7.07
CA ASN A 63 -17.09 -17.55 6.42
C ASN A 63 -15.58 -17.86 6.50
N LYS A 64 -15.14 -18.49 7.59
CA LYS A 64 -13.71 -18.82 7.82
C LYS A 64 -13.13 -19.73 6.72
N ASN A 65 -13.86 -20.77 6.32
CA ASN A 65 -13.41 -21.68 5.26
C ASN A 65 -13.26 -20.99 3.89
N GLY A 66 -14.14 -20.04 3.58
CA GLY A 66 -14.03 -19.22 2.37
C GLY A 66 -12.83 -18.28 2.45
N PHE A 67 -12.61 -17.64 3.61
CA PHE A 67 -11.46 -16.77 3.83
C PHE A 67 -10.12 -17.51 3.75
N ASP A 68 -10.03 -18.72 4.30
CA ASP A 68 -8.83 -19.54 4.25
C ASP A 68 -8.49 -19.96 2.80
N ARG A 69 -9.51 -20.28 1.98
CA ARG A 69 -9.32 -20.56 0.55
C ARG A 69 -8.83 -19.33 -0.22
N LEU A 70 -9.53 -18.20 -0.08
CA LEU A 70 -9.13 -16.92 -0.70
C LEU A 70 -7.67 -16.59 -0.37
N THR A 71 -7.33 -16.71 0.91
CA THR A 71 -6.00 -16.43 1.45
C THR A 71 -4.94 -17.35 0.85
N LYS A 72 -5.24 -18.66 0.75
CA LYS A 72 -4.35 -19.63 0.10
C LYS A 72 -4.15 -19.30 -1.38
N ASP A 73 -5.21 -19.05 -2.12
CA ASP A 73 -5.14 -18.75 -3.55
C ASP A 73 -4.32 -17.47 -3.82
N LEU A 74 -4.50 -16.44 -2.98
CA LEU A 74 -3.70 -15.21 -3.05
C LEU A 74 -2.21 -15.49 -2.78
N TRP A 75 -1.86 -16.24 -1.73
CA TRP A 75 -0.46 -16.59 -1.47
C TRP A 75 0.16 -17.48 -2.55
N ASP A 76 -0.57 -18.47 -3.04
CA ASP A 76 -0.09 -19.33 -4.13
C ASP A 76 0.18 -18.49 -5.40
N SER A 77 -0.64 -17.48 -5.70
CA SER A 77 -0.42 -16.59 -6.85
C SER A 77 0.82 -15.70 -6.71
N ARG A 78 1.14 -15.23 -5.50
CA ARG A 78 2.38 -14.48 -5.20
C ARG A 78 3.61 -15.30 -5.58
N ASP A 79 3.60 -16.58 -5.21
CA ASP A 79 4.73 -17.48 -5.37
C ASP A 79 5.04 -17.80 -6.84
N LEU A 80 4.10 -17.51 -7.74
CA LEU A 80 4.27 -17.62 -9.20
C LEU A 80 4.94 -16.39 -9.83
N CYS A 81 5.10 -15.28 -9.09
CA CYS A 81 5.72 -14.08 -9.63
C CYS A 81 7.20 -14.30 -9.96
N THR A 82 7.62 -13.75 -11.09
CA THR A 82 8.99 -13.85 -11.62
C THR A 82 9.67 -12.51 -11.84
N ASP A 83 8.96 -11.41 -11.61
CA ASP A 83 9.50 -10.05 -11.66
C ASP A 83 8.89 -9.15 -10.56
N TYR A 84 9.51 -7.99 -10.38
CA TYR A 84 9.09 -7.00 -9.38
C TYR A 84 7.66 -6.50 -9.63
N LYS A 85 7.31 -6.24 -10.90
CA LYS A 85 6.01 -5.68 -11.26
C LYS A 85 4.88 -6.62 -10.86
N CYS A 86 5.04 -7.92 -11.08
CA CYS A 86 4.10 -8.94 -10.64
C CYS A 86 3.89 -8.93 -9.13
N ILE A 87 4.96 -8.83 -8.33
CA ILE A 87 4.85 -8.78 -6.87
C ILE A 87 4.13 -7.49 -6.43
N ASN A 88 4.45 -6.37 -7.06
CA ASN A 88 3.79 -5.11 -6.77
C ASN A 88 2.28 -5.16 -7.12
N ASP A 89 1.92 -5.68 -8.30
CA ASP A 89 0.53 -5.86 -8.72
C ASP A 89 -0.20 -6.91 -7.84
N TRP A 90 0.52 -7.89 -7.29
CA TRP A 90 -0.02 -8.83 -6.32
C TRP A 90 -0.41 -8.13 -5.01
N TYR A 91 0.42 -7.21 -4.49
CA TYR A 91 0.07 -6.40 -3.32
C TYR A 91 -1.21 -5.59 -3.57
N ASP A 92 -1.34 -4.97 -4.74
CA ASP A 92 -2.57 -4.26 -5.14
C ASP A 92 -3.81 -5.16 -5.04
N THR A 93 -3.68 -6.40 -5.51
CA THR A 93 -4.78 -7.39 -5.52
C THR A 93 -5.17 -7.85 -4.11
N VAL A 94 -4.18 -8.21 -3.28
CA VAL A 94 -4.42 -8.78 -1.95
C VAL A 94 -4.95 -7.73 -0.96
N PHE A 95 -4.52 -6.47 -1.06
CA PHE A 95 -5.08 -5.38 -0.28
C PHE A 95 -6.58 -5.20 -0.55
N VAL A 96 -6.97 -5.20 -1.83
CA VAL A 96 -8.37 -5.08 -2.23
C VAL A 96 -9.21 -6.28 -1.78
N ALA A 97 -8.67 -7.49 -1.89
CA ALA A 97 -9.37 -8.69 -1.47
C ALA A 97 -9.68 -8.68 0.04
N TYR A 98 -8.71 -8.30 0.87
CA TYR A 98 -8.91 -8.23 2.31
C TYR A 98 -9.76 -7.04 2.76
N ASP A 99 -9.61 -5.87 2.12
CA ASP A 99 -10.50 -4.72 2.37
C ASP A 99 -11.97 -5.07 2.08
N SER A 100 -12.23 -5.83 1.01
CA SER A 100 -13.57 -6.31 0.67
C SER A 100 -14.14 -7.24 1.75
N VAL A 101 -13.32 -8.15 2.29
CA VAL A 101 -13.73 -9.01 3.43
C VAL A 101 -14.05 -8.17 4.66
N ILE A 102 -13.27 -7.11 4.91
CA ILE A 102 -13.48 -6.22 6.05
C ILE A 102 -14.81 -5.49 5.93
N LYS A 103 -15.05 -4.82 4.79
CA LYS A 103 -16.28 -4.04 4.57
C LYS A 103 -17.55 -4.89 4.57
N THR A 104 -17.48 -6.10 4.03
CA THR A 104 -18.66 -6.98 3.93
C THR A 104 -19.02 -7.69 5.24
N ASN A 105 -18.11 -7.75 6.22
CA ASN A 105 -18.32 -8.50 7.46
C ASN A 105 -18.14 -7.69 8.76
N ALA A 106 -17.61 -6.47 8.69
CA ALA A 106 -17.51 -5.58 9.86
C ALA A 106 -18.75 -4.67 9.95
N SER A 107 -19.27 -4.45 11.16
CA SER A 107 -20.26 -3.39 11.41
C SER A 107 -19.59 -2.01 11.36
N ASP A 108 -20.38 -0.96 11.11
CA ASP A 108 -19.89 0.43 11.06
C ASP A 108 -19.16 0.84 12.35
N GLU A 109 -19.60 0.33 13.50
CA GLU A 109 -18.92 0.52 14.79
C GLU A 109 -17.52 -0.12 14.83
N VAL A 110 -17.37 -1.30 14.24
CA VAL A 110 -16.08 -2.00 14.14
C VAL A 110 -15.14 -1.23 13.21
N LEU A 111 -15.62 -0.77 12.05
CA LEU A 111 -14.85 0.04 11.10
C LEU A 111 -14.37 1.36 11.73
N ASN A 112 -15.23 2.05 12.47
CA ASN A 112 -14.88 3.31 13.15
C ASN A 112 -13.82 3.11 14.25
N ASN A 113 -13.90 2.02 15.01
CA ASN A 113 -12.91 1.70 16.03
C ASN A 113 -11.56 1.25 15.43
N ILE A 114 -11.58 0.60 14.26
CA ILE A 114 -10.38 0.23 13.52
C ILE A 114 -9.69 1.46 12.93
N GLN A 115 -10.46 2.37 12.31
CA GLN A 115 -9.94 3.63 11.78
C GLN A 115 -9.26 4.43 12.90
N LYS A 116 -9.95 4.58 14.03
CA LYS A 116 -9.39 5.22 15.24
C LYS A 116 -8.09 4.55 15.71
N LYS A 117 -8.04 3.21 15.74
CA LYS A 117 -6.84 2.47 16.18
C LYS A 117 -5.70 2.53 15.16
N TYR A 118 -6.01 2.60 13.87
CA TYR A 118 -5.05 2.85 12.80
C TYR A 118 -4.45 4.25 12.96
N ASP A 119 -5.29 5.27 13.13
CA ASP A 119 -4.88 6.67 13.36
C ASP A 119 -4.03 6.83 14.64
N GLU A 120 -4.38 6.10 15.70
CA GLU A 120 -3.60 6.00 16.95
C GLU A 120 -2.25 5.28 16.74
N SER A 121 -2.21 4.22 15.93
CA SER A 121 -0.98 3.49 15.63
C SER A 121 -0.03 4.25 14.71
N VAL A 122 -0.56 5.16 13.88
CA VAL A 122 0.21 6.08 13.04
C VAL A 122 0.77 7.23 13.87
N THR A 123 0.07 7.66 14.93
CA THR A 123 0.54 8.71 15.85
C THR A 123 1.50 8.21 16.95
N GLN A 124 1.62 6.90 17.16
CA GLN A 124 2.55 6.29 18.13
C GLN A 124 3.80 5.63 17.52
N LYS A 125 4.26 6.05 16.33
CA LYS A 125 5.66 5.77 15.95
C LYS A 125 6.55 6.83 16.63
N PRO A 126 7.47 6.44 17.54
CA PRO A 126 8.28 7.41 18.26
C PRO A 126 9.04 8.31 17.29
N SER A 127 8.90 9.61 17.49
CA SER A 127 9.83 10.63 17.03
C SER A 127 11.22 10.28 17.55
N ILE A 128 12.06 9.64 16.73
CA ILE A 128 13.49 9.58 17.02
C ILE A 128 14.08 10.95 16.73
N ILE A 129 14.23 11.72 17.80
CA ILE A 129 15.08 12.90 17.87
C ILE A 129 16.48 12.44 18.33
N ASN A 130 17.46 12.74 17.45
CA ASN A 130 18.91 12.88 17.64
C ASN A 130 19.79 11.64 17.89
N GLY A 131 20.72 11.37 16.96
CA GLY A 131 21.87 10.54 17.30
C GLY A 131 22.84 10.02 16.24
N ALA A 132 22.65 10.16 14.92
CA ALA A 132 23.72 9.89 13.95
C ALA A 132 23.39 10.51 12.59
N LYS A 133 24.29 11.35 12.07
CA LYS A 133 24.15 12.00 10.76
C LYS A 133 24.25 10.95 9.66
N ASN A 134 23.12 10.45 9.21
CA ASN A 134 22.95 9.91 7.87
C ASN A 134 21.79 10.66 7.21
N LYS A 135 22.04 11.16 6.01
CA LYS A 135 21.17 12.08 5.27
C LYS A 135 19.84 11.38 4.96
N LYS A 136 18.85 11.59 5.81
CA LYS A 136 17.47 11.11 5.61
C LYS A 136 16.90 11.92 4.44
N GLU A 137 16.69 11.28 3.30
CA GLU A 137 15.98 11.89 2.19
C GLU A 137 14.55 12.17 2.68
N ALA A 138 14.19 13.45 2.78
CA ALA A 138 12.86 13.86 3.20
C ALA A 138 11.85 13.38 2.15
N LYS A 139 10.74 12.76 2.57
CA LYS A 139 9.63 12.46 1.64
C LYS A 139 9.23 13.78 0.97
N ASP A 140 9.30 13.81 -0.35
CA ASP A 140 8.93 14.96 -1.14
C ASP A 140 7.39 15.05 -1.22
N TYR A 141 6.81 15.87 -0.34
CA TYR A 141 5.36 16.13 -0.30
C TYR A 141 4.89 17.10 -1.38
N SER A 142 5.80 17.61 -2.24
CA SER A 142 5.43 18.55 -3.31
C SER A 142 4.33 18.01 -4.23
N LEU A 143 4.25 16.68 -4.38
CA LEU A 143 3.27 16.00 -5.19
C LEU A 143 1.86 16.03 -4.60
N TYR A 144 1.73 16.02 -3.27
CA TYR A 144 0.45 16.03 -2.54
C TYR A 144 -0.14 17.44 -2.44
N ASP A 145 0.73 18.43 -2.23
CA ASP A 145 0.37 19.81 -1.89
C ASP A 145 0.54 20.79 -3.07
N SER A 146 0.70 20.30 -4.30
CA SER A 146 0.88 21.17 -5.47
C SER A 146 -0.36 22.04 -5.71
N LYS A 147 -0.12 23.35 -5.91
CA LYS A 147 -1.16 24.35 -6.17
C LYS A 147 -1.84 24.19 -7.54
N ASP A 148 -1.21 23.42 -8.43
CA ASP A 148 -1.67 23.24 -9.81
C ASP A 148 -2.57 22.00 -9.97
N ARG A 149 -2.84 21.27 -8.87
CA ARG A 149 -3.67 20.05 -8.86
C ARG A 149 -5.16 20.39 -8.94
N ALA A 150 -5.94 19.48 -9.52
CA ALA A 150 -7.40 19.65 -9.56
C ALA A 150 -8.01 19.66 -8.15
N ALA A 151 -7.50 18.82 -7.26
CA ALA A 151 -7.73 18.87 -5.82
C ALA A 151 -6.46 18.44 -5.08
N PRO A 152 -6.14 19.03 -3.92
CA PRO A 152 -5.07 18.54 -3.08
C PRO A 152 -5.35 17.09 -2.66
N VAL A 153 -4.30 16.28 -2.62
CA VAL A 153 -4.38 14.91 -2.12
C VAL A 153 -4.05 14.92 -0.63
N GLU A 154 -4.94 14.37 0.18
CA GLU A 154 -4.77 14.37 1.64
C GLU A 154 -3.51 13.56 2.02
N HIS A 155 -2.75 14.03 3.02
CA HIS A 155 -1.50 13.36 3.42
C HIS A 155 -1.70 11.92 3.93
N ASN A 156 -2.92 11.57 4.31
CA ASN A 156 -3.35 10.23 4.72
C ASN A 156 -4.20 9.52 3.64
N ALA A 157 -4.17 10.00 2.39
CA ALA A 157 -4.94 9.42 1.31
C ALA A 157 -4.49 7.98 1.00
N ILE A 158 -5.45 7.11 0.67
CA ILE A 158 -5.19 5.74 0.23
C ILE A 158 -5.10 5.74 -1.29
N LEU A 159 -3.88 5.75 -1.81
CA LEU A 159 -3.63 5.78 -3.25
C LEU A 159 -3.21 4.41 -3.74
N TYR A 160 -3.76 4.00 -4.89
CA TYR A 160 -3.30 2.84 -5.64
C TYR A 160 -1.80 2.94 -5.98
N LYS A 161 -1.32 4.14 -6.34
CA LYS A 161 0.10 4.42 -6.64
C LYS A 161 0.50 5.81 -6.15
N ASP A 162 1.74 5.93 -5.67
CA ASP A 162 2.38 7.17 -5.21
C ASP A 162 3.47 7.59 -6.22
N THR A 163 3.05 7.85 -7.47
CA THR A 163 3.93 8.28 -8.58
C THR A 163 3.34 9.48 -9.29
N PRO A 164 4.13 10.38 -9.91
CA PRO A 164 3.62 11.58 -10.58
C PRO A 164 2.49 11.30 -11.57
N GLU A 165 2.58 10.21 -12.34
CA GLU A 165 1.56 9.81 -13.31
C GLU A 165 0.24 9.43 -12.63
N ALA A 166 0.29 8.81 -11.45
CA ALA A 166 -0.90 8.50 -10.67
C ALA A 166 -1.59 9.78 -10.18
N PHE A 167 -0.82 10.81 -9.82
CA PHE A 167 -1.36 12.11 -9.40
C PHE A 167 -2.00 12.89 -10.55
N GLU A 168 -1.39 12.90 -11.74
CA GLU A 168 -2.04 13.45 -12.94
C GLU A 168 -3.34 12.71 -13.29
N PHE A 169 -3.34 11.39 -13.10
CA PHE A 169 -4.53 10.58 -13.31
C PHE A 169 -5.62 10.89 -12.28
N ILE A 170 -5.26 11.06 -11.00
CA ILE A 170 -6.17 11.52 -9.94
C ILE A 170 -6.83 12.85 -10.31
N ASP A 171 -6.07 13.81 -10.86
CA ASP A 171 -6.62 15.09 -11.29
C ASP A 171 -7.69 14.93 -12.38
N THR A 172 -7.45 14.02 -13.32
CA THR A 172 -8.41 13.66 -14.36
C THR A 172 -9.70 13.11 -13.75
N LEU A 173 -9.60 12.22 -12.76
CA LEU A 173 -10.76 11.65 -12.06
C LEU A 173 -11.56 12.70 -11.28
N VAL A 174 -10.87 13.60 -10.57
CA VAL A 174 -11.51 14.76 -9.90
C VAL A 174 -12.28 15.61 -10.90
N GLY A 175 -11.70 15.83 -12.09
CA GLY A 175 -12.35 16.50 -13.21
C GLY A 175 -13.70 15.87 -13.59
N PHE A 176 -13.72 14.55 -13.81
CA PHE A 176 -14.95 13.84 -14.15
C PHE A 176 -16.03 13.93 -13.06
N VAL A 177 -15.61 13.82 -11.78
CA VAL A 177 -16.54 13.96 -10.63
C VAL A 177 -17.19 15.34 -10.62
N ARG A 178 -16.39 16.41 -10.73
CA ARG A 178 -16.90 17.78 -10.72
C ARG A 178 -17.72 18.13 -11.96
N GLN A 179 -17.33 17.64 -13.14
CA GLN A 179 -18.12 17.80 -14.37
C GLN A 179 -19.50 17.13 -14.26
N SER A 180 -19.58 16.05 -13.47
CA SER A 180 -20.85 15.40 -13.11
C SER A 180 -21.60 16.11 -11.97
N SER A 181 -21.20 17.34 -11.63
CA SER A 181 -21.78 18.19 -10.57
C SER A 181 -21.65 17.64 -9.14
N TYR A 182 -20.74 16.70 -8.90
CA TYR A 182 -20.42 16.19 -7.56
C TYR A 182 -19.27 16.98 -6.90
N LYS A 183 -19.16 16.87 -5.57
CA LYS A 183 -18.13 17.57 -4.78
C LYS A 183 -16.88 16.70 -4.59
N CYS A 184 -15.74 17.26 -4.91
CA CYS A 184 -14.45 16.67 -4.57
C CYS A 184 -13.45 17.81 -4.38
N ASP A 185 -13.32 18.29 -3.15
CA ASP A 185 -12.47 19.43 -2.77
C ASP A 185 -11.08 18.97 -2.31
N SER A 186 -10.98 17.75 -1.78
CA SER A 186 -9.74 17.03 -1.48
C SER A 186 -9.89 15.54 -1.83
N VAL A 187 -8.78 14.87 -2.16
CA VAL A 187 -8.78 13.44 -2.49
C VAL A 187 -8.33 12.62 -1.29
N SER A 188 -9.18 11.69 -0.88
CA SER A 188 -8.96 10.78 0.24
C SER A 188 -8.59 9.37 -0.20
N SER A 189 -9.04 8.94 -1.39
CA SER A 189 -8.54 7.70 -1.99
C SER A 189 -8.72 7.63 -3.49
N PHE A 190 -7.89 6.80 -4.12
CA PHE A 190 -7.94 6.45 -5.53
C PHE A 190 -7.65 4.95 -5.68
N ILE A 191 -8.63 4.16 -6.12
CA ILE A 191 -8.55 2.70 -6.17
C ILE A 191 -9.19 2.17 -7.47
N PRO A 192 -8.56 1.26 -8.24
CA PRO A 192 -9.19 0.62 -9.39
C PRO A 192 -10.33 -0.34 -8.98
N MET A 193 -11.37 -0.41 -9.80
CA MET A 193 -12.48 -1.36 -9.61
C MET A 193 -12.12 -2.73 -10.20
N VAL A 194 -12.52 -3.82 -9.51
CA VAL A 194 -12.10 -5.19 -9.85
C VAL A 194 -12.91 -5.80 -11.00
N SER A 195 -14.20 -5.48 -11.12
CA SER A 195 -15.13 -6.11 -12.07
C SER A 195 -15.58 -5.20 -13.22
N SER A 196 -15.07 -3.98 -13.26
CA SER A 196 -15.44 -2.99 -14.27
C SER A 196 -14.24 -2.15 -14.67
N ASN A 197 -14.23 -1.66 -15.91
CA ASN A 197 -13.24 -0.70 -16.39
C ASN A 197 -13.48 0.67 -15.72
N GLY A 198 -13.01 0.85 -14.49
CA GLY A 198 -13.30 2.04 -13.71
C GLY A 198 -12.51 2.15 -12.41
N PHE A 199 -12.77 3.23 -11.68
CA PHE A 199 -12.08 3.58 -10.44
C PHE A 199 -13.07 4.04 -9.38
N THR A 200 -12.74 3.75 -8.14
CA THR A 200 -13.35 4.37 -6.98
C THR A 200 -12.49 5.56 -6.54
N LEU A 201 -13.10 6.72 -6.41
CA LEU A 201 -12.48 7.92 -5.87
C LEU A 201 -13.23 8.34 -4.60
N ALA A 202 -12.53 8.43 -3.47
CA ALA A 202 -13.10 9.03 -2.26
C ALA A 202 -12.57 10.45 -2.09
N CYS A 203 -13.45 11.36 -1.68
CA CYS A 203 -13.15 12.77 -1.52
C CYS A 203 -13.59 13.30 -0.15
N ASN A 204 -12.97 14.41 0.26
CA ASN A 204 -13.33 15.19 1.44
C ASN A 204 -13.33 14.35 2.72
N LYS A 205 -12.17 13.83 3.12
CA LYS A 205 -11.99 12.92 4.27
C LYS A 205 -12.91 11.70 4.21
N PHE A 206 -13.00 11.07 3.04
CA PHE A 206 -13.87 9.93 2.76
C PHE A 206 -15.38 10.20 2.91
N SER A 207 -15.81 11.47 3.00
CA SER A 207 -17.23 11.84 3.13
C SER A 207 -18.03 11.54 1.86
N TYR A 208 -17.35 11.46 0.71
CA TYR A 208 -17.95 11.13 -0.57
C TYR A 208 -17.16 10.02 -1.24
N LYS A 209 -17.87 9.07 -1.85
CA LYS A 209 -17.28 7.96 -2.59
C LYS A 209 -17.97 7.86 -3.95
N TYR A 210 -17.17 7.79 -5.00
CA TYR A 210 -17.64 7.81 -6.38
C TYR A 210 -17.12 6.60 -7.14
N GLU A 211 -17.96 5.99 -7.95
CA GLU A 211 -17.54 5.06 -9.00
C GLU A 211 -17.45 5.81 -10.32
N ILE A 212 -16.30 5.70 -10.99
CA ILE A 212 -16.01 6.35 -12.27
C ILE A 212 -15.72 5.24 -13.27
N LYS A 213 -16.65 4.97 -14.19
CA LYS A 213 -16.58 3.87 -15.16
C LYS A 213 -16.37 4.38 -16.58
N ASN A 214 -15.57 3.67 -17.36
CA ASN A 214 -15.36 3.89 -18.79
C ASN A 214 -16.12 2.83 -19.60
N ASN A 215 -17.22 3.24 -20.23
CA ASN A 215 -18.08 2.40 -21.05
C ASN A 215 -17.75 2.59 -22.53
N GLY A 216 -16.53 2.23 -22.94
CA GLY A 216 -16.10 2.28 -24.34
C GLY A 216 -15.88 3.69 -24.89
N GLY A 217 -15.34 4.60 -24.07
CA GLY A 217 -15.08 6.00 -24.41
C GLY A 217 -16.04 6.99 -23.74
N ASN A 218 -17.16 6.51 -23.21
CA ASN A 218 -18.09 7.31 -22.41
C ASN A 218 -17.81 7.12 -20.92
N VAL A 219 -17.45 8.19 -20.23
CA VAL A 219 -17.20 8.18 -18.79
C VAL A 219 -18.51 8.45 -18.04
N SER A 220 -18.84 7.60 -17.07
CA SER A 220 -19.96 7.79 -16.16
C SER A 220 -19.47 7.87 -14.72
N VAL A 221 -20.00 8.82 -13.96
CA VAL A 221 -19.75 8.96 -12.52
C VAL A 221 -21.03 8.70 -11.74
N SER A 222 -20.96 7.85 -10.73
CA SER A 222 -22.07 7.58 -9.80
C SER A 222 -21.60 7.63 -8.35
N VAL A 223 -22.50 7.97 -7.44
CA VAL A 223 -22.26 7.83 -5.99
C VAL A 223 -22.23 6.35 -5.64
N ASP A 224 -21.19 5.94 -4.91
CA ASP A 224 -21.06 4.60 -4.38
C ASP A 224 -21.84 4.53 -3.05
N ASN A 225 -22.94 3.77 -3.05
CA ASN A 225 -23.87 3.63 -1.91
C ASN A 225 -23.52 2.42 -1.05
#